data_AF-A0A959R5T8-F1
#
_entry.id   AF-A0A959R5T8-F1
#
_cell.length_a   1.000
_cell.length_b   1.000
_cell.length_c   1.000
_cell.angle_alpha   90.00
_cell.angle_beta   90.00
_cell.angle_gamma   90.00
#
_symmetry.space_group_name_H-M   'P 1'
#
loop_
_entity.id
_entity.type
_entity.pdbx_description
1 polymer ?
#
loop_
_entity_poly.entity_id
_entity_poly.type
_entity_poly.pdbx_seq_one_letter_code
_entity_poly.pdbx_strand_id
1 'polypeptide(L)' 'MNRKRHQLFLSLLLIAASTMQLRAHPGHGESNGTSPLHFLLEPEHVVPTLAALAAVVTILLWRRRRSM' A
#
# COMPACT_ATOMS: atom_id res chain seq x y z
N MET A 1 -8.21 -22.56 5.93
CA MET A 1 -7.48 -21.26 6.05
C MET A 1 -8.18 -20.38 7.08
N ASN A 2 -7.52 -20.00 8.18
CA ASN A 2 -8.17 -19.50 9.41
C ASN A 2 -8.75 -18.08 9.23
N ARG A 3 -10.08 -17.87 9.43
CA ARG A 3 -10.79 -16.60 9.19
C ARG A 3 -10.12 -15.41 9.91
N LYS A 4 -9.63 -15.63 11.13
CA LYS A 4 -8.91 -14.63 11.94
C LYS A 4 -7.63 -14.10 11.26
N ARG A 5 -6.91 -14.94 10.51
CA ARG A 5 -5.67 -14.54 9.80
C ARG A 5 -5.97 -13.65 8.59
N HIS A 6 -7.09 -13.87 7.91
CA HIS A 6 -7.51 -12.98 6.81
C HIS A 6 -8.00 -11.64 7.33
N GLN A 7 -8.76 -11.65 8.43
CA GLN A 7 -9.20 -10.42 9.07
C GLN A 7 -8.01 -9.57 9.51
N LEU A 8 -7.01 -10.18 10.18
CA LEU A 8 -5.76 -9.50 10.54
C LEU A 8 -5.03 -8.90 9.31
N PHE A 9 -4.93 -9.66 8.23
CA PHE A 9 -4.29 -9.20 7.00
C PHE A 9 -5.04 -8.03 6.34
N LEU A 10 -6.37 -8.12 6.25
CA LEU A 10 -7.22 -7.04 5.74
C LEU A 10 -7.13 -5.79 6.62
N SER A 11 -7.14 -5.94 7.95
CA SER A 11 -6.99 -4.82 8.87
C SER A 11 -5.63 -4.13 8.70
N LEU A 12 -4.54 -4.89 8.55
CA LEU A 12 -3.21 -4.33 8.30
C LEU A 12 -3.15 -3.60 6.95
N LEU A 13 -3.79 -4.15 5.92
CA LEU A 13 -3.87 -3.52 4.60
C LEU A 13 -4.65 -2.20 4.64
N LEU A 14 -5.78 -2.16 5.36
CA LEU A 14 -6.57 -0.94 5.54
C LEU A 14 -5.82 0.14 6.31
N ILE A 15 -5.10 -0.23 7.38
CA ILE A 15 -4.28 0.72 8.16
C ILE A 15 -3.18 1.30 7.26
N ALA A 16 -2.48 0.47 6.49
CA ALA A 16 -1.44 0.94 5.56
C ALA A 16 -1.98 1.84 4.44
N ALA A 17 -3.20 1.58 3.95
CA ALA A 17 -3.85 2.44 2.96
C ALA A 17 -4.27 3.80 3.56
N SER A 18 -4.70 3.83 4.83
CA SER A 18 -5.18 5.06 5.48
C SER A 18 -4.08 6.10 5.72
N THR A 19 -2.83 5.67 5.89
CA THR A 19 -1.69 6.59 6.10
C THR A 19 -1.18 7.23 4.80
N MET A 20 -1.64 6.77 3.62
CA MET A 20 -1.25 7.37 2.34
C MET A 20 -1.83 8.78 2.16
N GLN A 21 -3.01 9.06 2.72
CA GLN A 21 -3.61 10.40 2.73
C GLN A 21 -2.83 11.39 3.61
N LEU A 22 -2.21 10.89 4.68
CA LEU A 22 -1.34 11.67 5.56
C LEU A 22 0.06 11.90 4.95
N ARG A 23 0.28 11.64 3.66
CA ARG A 23 1.52 12.02 2.95
C ARG A 23 1.26 12.87 1.71
N ALA A 24 0.01 13.25 1.46
CA ALA A 24 -0.38 14.16 0.38
C ALA A 24 -0.78 15.53 0.94
N HIS A 25 -0.02 16.01 1.92
CA HIS A 25 -0.16 17.40 2.36
C HIS A 25 0.45 18.31 1.29
N PRO A 26 -0.20 19.42 0.91
CA PRO A 26 0.40 20.39 0.00
C PRO A 26 1.64 20.96 0.68
N GLY A 27 2.81 20.50 0.25
CA GLY A 27 4.02 20.67 1.04
C GLY A 27 5.30 20.52 0.24
N HIS A 28 5.32 21.02 -1.00
CA HIS A 28 6.51 21.59 -1.67
C HIS A 28 6.08 22.28 -3.00
N GLY A 29 5.45 23.44 -2.87
CA GLY A 29 5.59 24.54 -3.83
C GLY A 29 4.86 24.52 -5.20
N GLU A 30 4.62 23.39 -5.88
CA GLU A 30 4.19 23.47 -7.29
C GLU A 30 3.07 22.52 -7.77
N SER A 31 2.63 21.55 -6.97
CA SER A 31 1.66 20.55 -7.42
C SER A 31 0.33 20.59 -6.65
N ASN A 32 -0.79 20.45 -7.38
CA ASN A 32 -2.11 20.24 -6.79
C ASN A 32 -2.11 18.88 -6.06
N GLY A 33 -1.84 18.90 -4.76
CA GLY A 33 -1.60 17.71 -3.91
C GLY A 33 -2.75 16.71 -3.79
N THR A 34 -3.88 16.95 -4.46
CA THR A 34 -5.08 16.10 -4.44
C THR A 34 -5.34 15.37 -5.77
N SER A 35 -4.50 15.57 -6.79
CA SER A 35 -4.67 14.89 -8.07
C SER A 35 -4.17 13.44 -8.00
N PRO A 36 -4.90 12.44 -8.54
CA PRO A 36 -4.40 11.06 -8.66
C PRO A 36 -3.05 10.96 -9.38
N LEU A 37 -2.76 11.89 -10.30
CA LEU A 37 -1.48 11.97 -11.01
C LEU A 37 -0.32 12.40 -10.11
N HIS A 38 -0.57 13.23 -9.10
CA HIS A 38 0.44 13.64 -8.11
C HIS A 38 1.02 12.42 -7.38
N PHE A 39 0.18 11.48 -6.95
CA PHE A 39 0.59 10.23 -6.32
C PHE A 39 1.41 9.28 -7.23
N LEU A 40 1.26 9.39 -8.55
CA LEU A 40 1.97 8.54 -9.50
C LEU A 40 3.28 9.16 -9.98
N LEU A 41 3.38 10.49 -9.95
CA LEU A 41 4.54 11.22 -10.44
C LEU A 41 5.50 11.60 -9.31
N GLU A 42 5.02 11.67 -8.06
CA GLU A 42 5.88 11.98 -6.94
C GLU A 42 6.61 10.72 -6.40
N PRO A 43 7.95 10.72 -6.45
CA PRO A 43 8.75 9.54 -6.15
C PRO A 43 8.56 9.04 -4.71
N GLU A 44 8.16 9.93 -3.82
CA GLU A 44 7.91 9.65 -2.41
C GLU A 44 6.67 8.80 -2.15
N HIS A 45 5.69 8.74 -3.08
CA HIS A 45 4.51 7.87 -3.00
C HIS A 45 4.68 6.58 -3.81
N VAL A 46 5.40 6.62 -4.92
CA VAL A 46 5.60 5.46 -5.80
C VAL A 46 6.35 4.33 -5.10
N VAL A 47 7.46 4.64 -4.43
CA VAL A 47 8.32 3.65 -3.75
C VAL A 47 7.55 2.84 -2.68
N PRO A 48 6.88 3.45 -1.69
CA PRO A 48 6.15 2.68 -0.68
C PRO A 48 4.97 1.91 -1.27
N THR A 49 4.32 2.43 -2.32
CA THR A 49 3.22 1.72 -3.01
C THR A 49 3.71 0.43 -3.66
N LEU A 50 4.82 0.50 -4.41
CA LEU A 50 5.42 -0.66 -5.04
C LEU A 50 5.94 -1.68 -4.02
N ALA A 51 6.54 -1.21 -2.91
CA ALA A 51 7.00 -2.08 -1.84
C ALA A 51 5.83 -2.83 -1.17
N ALA A 52 4.71 -2.15 -0.89
CA ALA A 52 3.51 -2.78 -0.34
C ALA A 52 2.93 -3.83 -1.29
N LEU A 53 2.83 -3.51 -2.58
CA LEU A 53 2.35 -4.44 -3.60
C LEU A 53 3.24 -5.68 -3.70
N ALA A 54 4.57 -5.50 -3.73
CA ALA A 54 5.53 -6.59 -3.77
C ALA A 54 5.42 -7.51 -2.54
N ALA A 55 5.24 -6.93 -1.35
CA ALA A 55 5.04 -7.68 -0.11
C ALA A 55 3.77 -8.54 -0.17
N VAL A 56 2.64 -7.98 -0.62
CA VAL A 56 1.37 -8.72 -0.75
C VAL A 56 1.54 -9.89 -1.74
N VAL A 57 2.10 -9.64 -2.92
CA VAL A 57 2.32 -10.68 -3.94
C VAL A 57 3.22 -11.80 -3.40
N THR A 58 4.33 -11.44 -2.76
CA THR A 58 5.28 -12.40 -2.19
C THR A 58 4.62 -13.27 -1.11
N ILE A 59 3.84 -12.67 -0.21
CA ILE A 59 3.10 -13.39 0.83
C ILE A 59 2.08 -14.35 0.20
N LEU A 60 1.35 -13.91 -0.83
CA LEU A 60 0.37 -14.76 -1.52
C LEU A 60 1.04 -15.96 -2.22
N LEU A 61 2.15 -15.72 -2.93
CA LEU A 61 2.92 -16.77 -3.60
C LEU A 61 3.51 -17.77 -2.59
N TRP A 62 4.08 -17.27 -1.50
CA TRP A 62 4.62 -18.12 -0.42
C TRP A 62 3.54 -18.98 0.23
N ARG A 63 2.35 -18.41 0.50
CA ARG A 63 1.21 -19.16 1.05
C ARG A 63 0.70 -20.23 0.09
N ARG A 64 0.67 -19.95 -1.22
CA ARG A 64 0.29 -20.95 -2.23
C ARG A 64 1.26 -22.13 -2.25
N ARG A 65 2.57 -21.88 -2.21
CA ARG A 65 3.60 -22.94 -2.17
C ARG A 65 3.57 -23.81 -0.91
N ARG A 66 3.01 -23.30 0.19
CA ARG A 66 2.88 -24.02 1.47
C ARG A 66 1.53 -24.72 1.66
N SER A 67 0.58 -24.47 0.76
CA SER A 67 -0.77 -25.07 0.78
C SER A 67 -0.94 -26.17 -0.27
N MET A 68 0.07 -26.37 -1.12
CA MET A 68 0.36 -27.61 -1.84
C MET A 68 1.29 -28.45 -0.99
#